data_AF-A0A7X7B9V4-F1
#
_entry.id   AF-A0A7X7B9V4-F1
#
_cell.length_a   1.000
_cell.length_b   1.000
_cell.length_c   1.000
_cell.angle_alpha   90.00
_cell.angle_beta   90.00
_cell.angle_gamma   90.00
#
_symmetry.space_group_name_H-M   'P 1'
#
loop_
_entity.id
_entity.type
_entity.pdbx_description
1 polymer ?
#
loop_
_entity_poly.entity_id
_entity_poly.type
_entity_poly.pdbx_seq_one_letter_code
_entity_poly.pdbx_strand_id
1 'polypeptide(L)'
;MSWQGKMIGGSIGSFLGPWGAVAGAAAGHYLVDRKAPTPQKQAQRLIAVTAASLYELARVDGRYTAREDLAIRAILAELNQAVGGALSPHDLSYLIDDCARIDRPLARLAALVRDTPDLARASAVWLWRVAVSDGDETPAETDCIAGYARPAGLHDDDLRNASLLYVRRSASAQERRESCHTLGVPYSADDAQIKSAYRALSLTYHPDKHSGLDPAIQALTAEKFAQIKAAYDTLSGRPSDDWFARDAATGQLAAATAGAAVRCFACGERAALPAEARQIDSARCAQCQTLLAFERDLAAHLLSRR
;
A
#
# COMPACT_ATOMS: atom_id res chain seq x y z
N MET A 1 13.22 43.93 -17.78
CA MET A 1 13.54 44.87 -16.69
C MET A 1 12.24 45.40 -16.11
N SER A 2 11.81 44.90 -14.94
CA SER A 2 10.62 45.39 -14.24
C SER A 2 11.04 46.05 -12.92
N TRP A 3 11.18 47.37 -12.97
CA TRP A 3 11.60 48.24 -11.87
C TRP A 3 10.41 48.59 -10.96
N GLN A 4 9.70 47.58 -10.46
CA GLN A 4 8.58 47.80 -9.51
C GLN A 4 8.69 46.93 -8.25
N GLY A 5 9.43 45.81 -8.28
CA GLY A 5 9.71 45.01 -7.08
C GLY A 5 10.79 45.58 -6.14
N LYS A 6 11.67 46.48 -6.63
CA LYS A 6 12.78 47.04 -5.86
C LYS A 6 12.40 48.21 -4.94
N MET A 7 11.25 48.85 -5.15
CA MET A 7 10.84 50.07 -4.42
C MET A 7 10.02 49.77 -3.14
N ILE A 8 9.43 48.58 -3.01
CA ILE A 8 8.56 48.23 -1.88
C ILE A 8 9.39 47.68 -0.69
N GLY A 9 10.51 47.01 -0.95
CA GLY A 9 11.40 46.51 0.11
C GLY A 9 12.27 47.59 0.79
N GLY A 10 12.60 48.67 0.08
CA GLY A 10 13.41 49.77 0.63
C GLY A 10 12.62 50.75 1.51
N SER A 11 11.30 50.83 1.33
CA SER A 11 10.44 51.81 2.02
C SER A 11 10.07 51.37 3.44
N ILE A 12 10.01 50.07 3.74
CA ILE A 12 9.72 49.58 5.11
C ILE A 12 10.97 49.64 6.01
N GLY A 13 12.19 49.45 5.46
CA GLY A 13 13.45 49.48 6.22
C GLY A 13 13.97 50.89 6.57
N SER A 14 13.42 51.94 5.95
CA SER A 14 13.87 53.33 6.14
C SER A 14 13.41 53.96 7.47
N PHE A 15 12.50 53.31 8.20
CA PHE A 15 12.02 53.79 9.50
C PHE A 15 13.06 53.63 10.64
N LEU A 16 14.14 52.88 10.41
CA LEU A 16 15.16 52.53 11.42
C LEU A 16 16.58 53.01 11.06
N GLY A 17 16.69 54.04 10.19
CA GLY A 17 17.96 54.68 9.85
C GLY A 17 18.86 53.89 8.87
N PRO A 18 20.10 54.37 8.63
CA PRO A 18 20.98 53.85 7.57
C PRO A 18 21.33 52.36 7.70
N TRP A 19 21.35 51.82 8.92
CA TRP A 19 21.57 50.39 9.18
C TRP A 19 20.32 49.53 8.91
N GLY A 20 19.12 50.06 9.08
CA GLY A 20 17.85 49.40 8.73
C GLY A 20 17.67 49.22 7.22
N ALA A 21 18.19 50.15 6.41
CA ALA A 21 18.22 50.02 4.96
C ALA A 21 19.18 48.90 4.51
N VAL A 22 20.35 48.76 5.15
CA VAL A 22 21.30 47.66 4.87
C VAL A 22 20.75 46.31 5.34
N ALA A 23 20.15 46.25 6.53
CA ALA A 23 19.51 45.03 7.04
C ALA A 23 18.28 44.64 6.22
N GLY A 24 17.47 45.59 5.77
CA GLY A 24 16.34 45.37 4.86
C GLY A 24 16.77 44.94 3.46
N ALA A 25 17.89 45.46 2.95
CA ALA A 25 18.49 45.02 1.70
C ALA A 25 19.10 43.61 1.84
N ALA A 26 19.74 43.29 2.97
CA ALA A 26 20.30 41.96 3.23
C ALA A 26 19.21 40.90 3.45
N ALA A 27 18.15 41.22 4.22
CA ALA A 27 16.98 40.37 4.40
C ALA A 27 16.19 40.22 3.09
N GLY A 28 16.07 41.29 2.31
CA GLY A 28 15.51 41.27 0.95
C GLY A 28 16.31 40.37 0.01
N HIS A 29 17.65 40.41 0.06
CA HIS A 29 18.49 39.52 -0.75
C HIS A 29 18.36 38.05 -0.30
N TYR A 30 18.24 37.78 1.00
CA TYR A 30 18.07 36.42 1.53
C TYR A 30 16.66 35.83 1.25
N LEU A 31 15.63 36.66 1.25
CA LEU A 31 14.26 36.25 0.95
C LEU A 31 13.96 36.20 -0.57
N VAL A 32 14.67 36.99 -1.39
CA VAL A 32 14.54 36.97 -2.86
C VAL A 32 15.45 35.93 -3.52
N ASP A 33 16.53 35.47 -2.87
CA ASP A 33 17.35 34.34 -3.37
C ASP A 33 16.74 32.95 -3.09
N ARG A 34 15.56 32.87 -2.46
CA ARG A 34 14.67 31.73 -2.71
C ARG A 34 14.07 31.85 -4.10
N LYS A 35 14.92 31.71 -5.14
CA LYS A 35 14.44 31.34 -6.47
C LYS A 35 13.59 30.10 -6.28
N ALA A 36 12.29 30.21 -6.58
CA ALA A 36 11.43 29.06 -6.67
C ALA A 36 12.17 28.00 -7.49
N PRO A 37 12.38 26.78 -6.95
CA PRO A 37 13.17 25.78 -7.64
C PRO A 37 12.58 25.58 -9.03
N THR A 38 13.44 25.49 -10.06
CA THR A 38 12.99 25.25 -11.43
C THR A 38 12.13 23.99 -11.47
N PRO A 39 11.16 23.87 -12.40
CA PRO A 39 10.33 22.67 -12.52
C PRO A 39 11.15 21.38 -12.57
N GLN A 40 12.31 21.42 -13.26
CA GLN A 40 13.26 20.32 -13.30
C GLN A 40 13.86 19.99 -11.92
N LYS A 41 14.27 20.98 -11.13
CA LYS A 41 14.78 20.76 -9.77
C LYS A 41 13.69 20.26 -8.81
N GLN A 42 12.45 20.67 -9.00
CA GLN A 42 11.31 20.17 -8.24
C GLN A 42 11.04 18.70 -8.55
N ALA A 43 11.03 18.32 -9.84
CA ALA A 43 10.89 16.94 -10.30
C ALA A 43 12.02 16.05 -9.75
N GLN A 44 13.28 16.50 -9.85
CA GLN A 44 14.43 15.80 -9.29
C GLN A 44 14.31 15.59 -7.78
N ARG A 45 13.90 16.63 -7.04
CA ARG A 45 13.70 16.54 -5.59
C ARG A 45 12.61 15.54 -5.23
N LEU A 46 11.50 15.56 -5.95
CA LEU A 46 10.41 14.60 -5.75
C LEU A 46 10.91 13.17 -5.98
N ILE A 47 11.56 12.90 -7.11
CA ILE A 47 12.09 11.57 -7.45
C ILE A 47 13.09 11.10 -6.39
N ALA A 48 14.06 11.94 -5.99
CA ALA A 48 15.07 11.58 -5.00
C ALA A 48 14.48 11.26 -3.63
N VAL A 49 13.53 12.08 -3.16
CA VAL A 49 12.87 11.86 -1.87
C VAL A 49 11.96 10.64 -1.92
N THR A 50 11.25 10.41 -3.02
CA THR A 50 10.48 9.18 -3.24
C THR A 50 11.39 7.96 -3.20
N ALA A 51 12.51 7.97 -3.93
CA ALA A 51 13.46 6.86 -3.95
C ALA A 51 13.94 6.50 -2.54
N ALA A 52 14.36 7.51 -1.77
CA ALA A 52 14.79 7.29 -0.39
C ALA A 52 13.66 6.81 0.53
N SER A 53 12.42 7.26 0.31
CA SER A 53 11.27 6.83 1.12
C SER A 53 10.90 5.37 0.86
N LEU A 54 10.93 4.96 -0.41
CA LEU A 54 10.69 3.57 -0.79
C LEU A 54 11.81 2.66 -0.29
N TYR A 55 13.06 3.13 -0.36
CA TYR A 55 14.21 2.40 0.18
C TYR A 55 14.19 2.29 1.72
N GLU A 56 13.77 3.35 2.42
CA GLU A 56 13.55 3.32 3.87
C GLU A 56 12.49 2.28 4.24
N LEU A 57 11.35 2.29 3.53
CA LEU A 57 10.26 1.32 3.72
C LEU A 57 10.75 -0.11 3.51
N ALA A 58 11.39 -0.38 2.37
CA ALA A 58 11.94 -1.69 1.98
C ALA A 58 13.09 -2.18 2.87
N ARG A 59 13.44 -1.47 3.94
CA ARG A 59 14.46 -1.87 4.92
C ARG A 59 13.95 -1.93 6.34
N VAL A 60 12.68 -1.59 6.56
CA VAL A 60 12.09 -1.51 7.91
C VAL A 60 12.18 -2.86 8.62
N ASP A 61 12.01 -3.97 7.90
CA ASP A 61 12.07 -5.33 8.43
C ASP A 61 13.52 -5.88 8.53
N GLY A 62 14.50 -5.12 8.07
CA GLY A 62 15.92 -5.47 8.08
C GLY A 62 16.40 -6.31 6.89
N ARG A 63 15.56 -6.57 5.89
CA ARG A 63 15.94 -7.23 4.64
C ARG A 63 15.79 -6.24 3.49
N TYR A 64 16.55 -6.44 2.41
CA TYR A 64 16.38 -5.72 1.16
C TYR A 64 16.61 -6.70 0.03
N THR A 65 15.59 -6.91 -0.78
CA THR A 65 15.53 -7.98 -1.77
C THR A 65 15.65 -7.44 -3.20
N ALA A 66 16.04 -8.31 -4.13
CA ALA A 66 16.08 -7.94 -5.54
C ALA A 66 14.70 -7.59 -6.13
N ARG A 67 13.62 -8.10 -5.52
CA ARG A 67 12.24 -7.81 -5.97
C ARG A 67 11.80 -6.41 -5.56
N GLU A 68 12.17 -5.97 -4.36
CA GLU A 68 11.96 -4.60 -3.91
C GLU A 68 12.76 -3.61 -4.74
N ASP A 69 14.04 -3.89 -5.01
CA ASP A 69 14.87 -3.04 -5.87
C ASP A 69 14.25 -2.85 -7.26
N LEU A 70 13.76 -3.94 -7.86
CA LEU A 70 13.07 -3.91 -9.14
C LEU A 70 11.78 -3.08 -9.08
N ALA A 71 10.99 -3.23 -8.02
CA ALA A 71 9.76 -2.47 -7.82
C ALA A 71 10.04 -0.96 -7.66
N ILE A 72 11.05 -0.60 -6.87
CA ILE A 72 11.49 0.79 -6.69
C ILE A 72 11.92 1.39 -8.02
N ARG A 73 12.78 0.70 -8.78
CA ARG A 73 13.23 1.18 -10.11
C ARG A 73 12.06 1.39 -11.07
N ALA A 74 11.10 0.47 -11.11
CA ALA A 74 9.91 0.59 -11.94
C ALA A 74 9.05 1.81 -11.57
N ILE A 75 8.77 1.99 -10.27
CA ILE A 75 8.01 3.14 -9.76
C ILE A 75 8.70 4.46 -10.10
N LEU A 76 10.02 4.55 -9.91
CA LEU A 76 10.78 5.77 -10.19
C LEU A 76 10.84 6.08 -11.68
N ALA A 77 10.91 5.07 -12.54
CA ALA A 77 10.81 5.25 -13.98
C ALA A 77 9.43 5.80 -14.39
N GLU A 78 8.34 5.23 -13.86
CA GLU A 78 6.98 5.71 -14.08
C GLU A 78 6.79 7.15 -13.59
N LEU A 79 7.26 7.45 -12.37
CA LEU A 79 7.23 8.80 -11.81
C LEU A 79 8.02 9.80 -12.66
N ASN A 80 9.23 9.42 -13.09
CA ASN A 80 10.06 10.27 -13.95
C ASN A 80 9.34 10.63 -15.25
N GLN A 81 8.67 9.66 -15.88
CA GLN A 81 7.85 9.93 -17.08
C GLN A 81 6.67 10.86 -16.78
N ALA A 82 5.98 10.65 -15.66
CA ALA A 82 4.85 11.48 -15.25
C ALA A 82 5.23 12.95 -14.98
N VAL A 83 6.45 13.21 -14.53
CA VAL A 83 6.97 14.56 -14.30
C VAL A 83 7.74 15.14 -15.50
N GLY A 84 7.57 14.56 -16.69
CA GLY A 84 8.11 15.08 -17.95
C GLY A 84 9.47 14.51 -18.37
N GLY A 85 9.89 13.37 -17.83
CA GLY A 85 11.11 12.66 -18.23
C GLY A 85 12.39 13.43 -17.89
N ALA A 86 12.40 14.15 -16.77
CA ALA A 86 13.46 15.11 -16.43
C ALA A 86 14.84 14.48 -16.18
N LEU A 87 14.90 13.16 -15.94
CA LEU A 87 16.11 12.42 -15.61
C LEU A 87 16.41 11.30 -16.62
N SER A 88 17.69 11.07 -16.89
CA SER A 88 18.14 9.90 -17.67
C SER A 88 18.09 8.62 -16.81
N PRO A 89 18.10 7.42 -17.42
CA PRO A 89 18.20 6.16 -16.68
C PRO A 89 19.44 6.08 -15.77
N HIS A 90 20.55 6.71 -16.17
CA HIS A 90 21.77 6.77 -15.37
C HIS A 90 21.57 7.64 -14.13
N ASP A 91 20.95 8.82 -14.27
CA ASP A 91 20.67 9.71 -13.14
C ASP A 91 19.71 9.06 -12.14
N LEU A 92 18.72 8.30 -12.63
CA LEU A 92 17.81 7.53 -11.77
C LEU A 92 18.55 6.47 -10.97
N SER A 93 19.47 5.71 -11.59
CA SER A 93 20.26 4.72 -10.85
C SER A 93 21.14 5.39 -9.80
N TYR A 94 21.78 6.50 -10.15
CA TYR A 94 22.61 7.26 -9.21
C TYR A 94 21.81 7.76 -8.00
N LEU A 95 20.58 8.26 -8.23
CA LEU A 95 19.70 8.70 -7.14
C LEU A 95 19.29 7.55 -6.21
N ILE A 96 19.07 6.36 -6.74
CA ILE A 96 18.76 5.17 -5.94
C ILE A 96 19.97 4.78 -5.10
N ASP A 97 21.17 4.76 -5.69
CA ASP A 97 22.39 4.35 -5.00
C ASP A 97 22.76 5.34 -3.86
N ASP A 98 22.49 6.64 -4.05
CA ASP A 98 22.77 7.68 -3.05
C ASP A 98 21.58 7.98 -2.09
N CYS A 99 20.44 7.30 -2.24
CA CYS A 99 19.20 7.64 -1.52
C CYS A 99 19.33 7.50 0.01
N ALA A 100 20.20 6.60 0.48
CA ALA A 100 20.45 6.34 1.90
C ALA A 100 21.00 7.55 2.67
N ARG A 101 21.47 8.60 1.97
CA ARG A 101 21.96 9.85 2.60
C ARG A 101 20.83 10.80 3.00
N ILE A 102 19.61 10.58 2.52
CA ILE A 102 18.48 11.46 2.82
C ILE A 102 17.94 11.09 4.19
N ASP A 103 18.02 12.02 5.14
CA ASP A 103 17.47 11.85 6.48
C ASP A 103 15.94 12.02 6.51
N ARG A 104 15.26 11.12 7.22
CA ARG A 104 13.79 11.03 7.36
C ARG A 104 13.04 11.19 6.01
N PRO A 105 13.36 10.37 4.99
CA PRO A 105 12.83 10.59 3.65
C PRO A 105 11.32 10.46 3.60
N LEU A 106 10.69 9.53 4.34
CA LEU A 106 9.22 9.42 4.39
C LEU A 106 8.54 10.68 4.90
N ALA A 107 9.06 11.29 5.97
CA ALA A 107 8.52 12.55 6.50
C ALA A 107 8.69 13.70 5.49
N ARG A 108 9.80 13.71 4.75
CA ARG A 108 10.03 14.69 3.67
C ARG A 108 9.10 14.48 2.49
N LEU A 109 8.84 13.23 2.09
CA LEU A 109 7.90 12.90 1.03
C LEU A 109 6.50 13.38 1.42
N ALA A 110 6.07 13.06 2.65
CA ALA A 110 4.77 13.45 3.16
C ALA A 110 4.58 14.98 3.13
N ALA A 111 5.59 15.73 3.56
CA ALA A 111 5.58 17.19 3.48
C ALA A 111 5.56 17.72 2.04
N LEU A 112 6.25 17.05 1.09
CA LEU A 112 6.28 17.44 -0.32
C LEU A 112 4.94 17.25 -1.02
N VAL A 113 4.20 16.20 -0.68
CA VAL A 113 2.94 15.85 -1.36
C VAL A 113 1.69 16.37 -0.67
N ARG A 114 1.80 16.90 0.56
CA ARG A 114 0.68 17.32 1.42
C ARG A 114 -0.34 18.21 0.71
N ASP A 115 0.14 19.19 -0.05
CA ASP A 115 -0.72 20.17 -0.73
C ASP A 115 -1.17 19.69 -2.12
N THR A 116 -0.83 18.45 -2.51
CA THR A 116 -1.18 17.83 -3.78
C THR A 116 -1.86 16.48 -3.54
N PRO A 117 -3.18 16.44 -3.24
CA PRO A 117 -3.87 15.23 -2.81
C PRO A 117 -3.77 14.05 -3.78
N ASP A 118 -3.76 14.30 -5.10
CA ASP A 118 -3.57 13.25 -6.11
C ASP A 118 -2.18 12.60 -6.02
N LEU A 119 -1.15 13.41 -5.81
CA LEU A 119 0.22 12.94 -5.64
C LEU A 119 0.38 12.23 -4.29
N ALA A 120 -0.28 12.71 -3.24
CA ALA A 120 -0.31 12.04 -1.94
C ALA A 120 -0.93 10.64 -2.07
N ARG A 121 -2.08 10.50 -2.75
CA ARG A 121 -2.69 9.19 -3.03
C ARG A 121 -1.79 8.30 -3.88
N ALA A 122 -1.18 8.84 -4.93
CA ALA A 122 -0.25 8.09 -5.78
C ALA A 122 0.97 7.59 -5.00
N SER A 123 1.51 8.41 -4.11
CA SER A 123 2.64 8.00 -3.26
C SER A 123 2.30 6.89 -2.27
N ALA A 124 1.09 6.88 -1.71
CA ALA A 124 0.62 5.77 -0.89
C ALA A 124 0.53 4.46 -1.69
N VAL A 125 0.06 4.53 -2.95
CA VAL A 125 0.05 3.40 -3.89
C VAL A 125 1.47 2.88 -4.16
N TRP A 126 2.45 3.77 -4.33
CA TRP A 126 3.86 3.38 -4.52
C TRP A 126 4.44 2.67 -3.30
N LEU A 127 4.16 3.18 -2.10
CA LEU A 127 4.59 2.56 -0.84
C LEU A 127 4.03 1.15 -0.70
N TRP A 128 2.71 0.98 -0.91
CA TRP A 128 2.08 -0.34 -0.89
C TRP A 128 2.65 -1.30 -1.94
N ARG A 129 2.91 -0.81 -3.15
CA ARG A 129 3.47 -1.64 -4.24
C ARG A 129 4.88 -2.17 -3.91
N VAL A 130 5.67 -1.42 -3.15
CA VAL A 130 6.98 -1.90 -2.66
C VAL A 130 6.81 -2.89 -1.51
N ALA A 131 5.96 -2.60 -0.54
CA ALA A 131 5.72 -3.46 0.63
C ALA A 131 5.20 -4.87 0.29
N VAL A 132 4.61 -5.06 -0.90
CA VAL A 132 4.14 -6.38 -1.37
C VAL A 132 4.99 -6.97 -2.49
N SER A 133 6.16 -6.39 -2.76
CA SER A 133 6.95 -6.76 -3.93
C SER A 133 7.72 -8.07 -3.77
N ASP A 134 8.11 -8.41 -2.55
CA ASP A 134 8.78 -9.65 -2.17
C ASP A 134 7.84 -10.67 -1.49
N GLY A 135 6.59 -10.29 -1.20
CA GLY A 135 5.60 -11.16 -0.58
C GLY A 135 4.36 -10.40 -0.13
N ASP A 136 3.81 -10.82 1.01
CA ASP A 136 2.80 -10.05 1.73
C ASP A 136 3.49 -9.08 2.68
N GLU A 137 2.83 -7.95 2.93
CA GLU A 137 3.37 -6.89 3.77
C GLU A 137 3.64 -7.38 5.21
N THR A 138 4.70 -6.84 5.81
CA THR A 138 4.97 -7.03 7.24
C THR A 138 4.20 -6.02 8.09
N PRO A 139 3.99 -6.31 9.39
CA PRO A 139 3.39 -5.33 10.32
C PRO A 139 4.20 -4.04 10.41
N ALA A 140 5.54 -4.14 10.33
CA ALA A 140 6.42 -2.98 10.47
C ALA A 140 6.32 -2.05 9.25
N GLU A 141 6.20 -2.59 8.03
CA GLU A 141 5.93 -1.80 6.82
C GLU A 141 4.54 -1.17 6.88
N THR A 142 3.53 -1.92 7.35
CA THR A 142 2.17 -1.40 7.52
C THR A 142 2.15 -0.20 8.47
N ASP A 143 2.83 -0.31 9.62
CA ASP A 143 2.95 0.77 10.59
C ASP A 143 3.71 1.98 10.01
N CYS A 144 4.74 1.72 9.20
CA CYS A 144 5.51 2.75 8.51
C CYS A 144 4.63 3.54 7.50
N ILE A 145 3.85 2.84 6.68
CA ILE A 145 2.91 3.44 5.73
C ILE A 145 1.78 4.20 6.45
N ALA A 146 1.28 3.67 7.57
CA ALA A 146 0.28 4.37 8.39
C ALA A 146 0.85 5.66 9.00
N GLY A 147 2.10 5.64 9.45
CA GLY A 147 2.83 6.80 9.95
C GLY A 147 3.03 7.90 8.88
N TYR A 148 3.12 7.51 7.61
CA TYR A 148 3.23 8.42 6.47
C TYR A 148 1.92 9.17 6.14
N ALA A 149 0.76 8.51 6.30
CA ALA A 149 -0.52 9.01 5.78
C ALA A 149 -0.94 10.36 6.35
N ARG A 150 -0.95 10.52 7.68
CA ARG A 150 -1.39 11.77 8.33
C ARG A 150 -0.47 12.95 7.98
N PRO A 151 0.87 12.81 8.03
CA PRO A 151 1.77 13.87 7.56
C PRO A 151 1.62 14.22 6.08
N ALA A 152 1.13 13.30 5.25
CA ALA A 152 0.87 13.51 3.83
C ALA A 152 -0.50 14.14 3.53
N GLY A 153 -1.31 14.41 4.57
CA GLY A 153 -2.66 14.95 4.40
C GLY A 153 -3.69 13.92 3.93
N LEU A 154 -3.39 12.62 4.03
CA LEU A 154 -4.30 11.55 3.66
C LEU A 154 -5.23 11.19 4.82
N HIS A 155 -6.49 10.94 4.51
CA HIS A 155 -7.44 10.34 5.44
C HIS A 155 -7.27 8.81 5.47
N ASP A 156 -7.77 8.18 6.52
CA ASP A 156 -7.73 6.71 6.66
C ASP A 156 -8.38 5.99 5.47
N ASP A 157 -9.39 6.60 4.85
CA ASP A 157 -10.05 6.08 3.65
C ASP A 157 -9.17 6.17 2.40
N ASP A 158 -8.33 7.21 2.26
CA ASP A 158 -7.38 7.30 1.15
C ASP A 158 -6.34 6.19 1.25
N LEU A 159 -5.81 5.96 2.46
CA LEU A 159 -4.83 4.92 2.70
C LEU A 159 -5.43 3.52 2.49
N ARG A 160 -6.66 3.32 2.97
CA ARG A 160 -7.44 2.10 2.72
C ARG A 160 -7.63 1.87 1.23
N ASN A 161 -8.04 2.89 0.48
CA ASN A 161 -8.25 2.77 -0.96
C ASN A 161 -6.96 2.46 -1.71
N ALA A 162 -5.83 3.03 -1.30
CA ALA A 162 -4.51 2.73 -1.86
C ALA A 162 -4.10 1.27 -1.62
N SER A 163 -4.47 0.68 -0.47
CA SER A 163 -4.12 -0.70 -0.14
C SER A 163 -4.98 -1.74 -0.88
N LEU A 164 -6.20 -1.39 -1.32
CA LEU A 164 -7.17 -2.35 -1.89
C LEU A 164 -6.61 -3.16 -3.07
N LEU A 165 -5.71 -2.58 -3.86
CA LEU A 165 -5.10 -3.26 -5.02
C LEU A 165 -4.00 -4.26 -4.65
N TYR A 166 -3.44 -4.14 -3.46
CA TYR A 166 -2.20 -4.81 -3.05
C TYR A 166 -2.38 -5.73 -1.85
N VAL A 167 -3.27 -5.38 -0.94
CA VAL A 167 -3.47 -6.11 0.31
C VAL A 167 -4.80 -6.83 0.25
N ARG A 168 -4.77 -8.14 0.50
CA ARG A 168 -5.99 -8.89 0.77
C ARG A 168 -6.48 -8.53 2.16
N ARG A 169 -7.59 -7.81 2.20
CA ARG A 169 -8.50 -7.91 3.35
C ARG A 169 -9.42 -9.11 3.17
N SER A 170 -8.84 -10.30 2.98
CA SER A 170 -9.47 -11.47 3.59
C SER A 170 -9.31 -11.30 5.10
N ALA A 171 -10.17 -11.96 5.89
CA ALA A 171 -10.22 -11.88 7.33
C ALA A 171 -8.87 -11.47 7.94
N SER A 172 -8.81 -10.27 8.52
CA SER A 172 -7.56 -9.57 8.87
C SER A 172 -6.51 -10.52 9.48
N ALA A 173 -5.21 -10.25 9.38
CA ALA A 173 -4.19 -11.04 10.09
C ALA A 173 -4.56 -11.27 11.57
N GLN A 174 -5.33 -10.33 12.15
CA GLN A 174 -6.05 -10.45 13.40
C GLN A 174 -7.16 -11.52 13.40
N GLU A 175 -8.15 -11.48 12.50
CA GLU A 175 -9.16 -12.54 12.36
C GLU A 175 -8.57 -13.93 12.06
N ARG A 176 -7.47 -14.05 11.29
CA ARG A 176 -6.75 -15.32 11.14
C ARG A 176 -6.13 -15.77 12.46
N ARG A 177 -5.47 -14.87 13.21
CA ARG A 177 -4.94 -15.17 14.55
C ARG A 177 -6.04 -15.59 15.53
N GLU A 178 -7.16 -14.88 15.54
CA GLU A 178 -8.34 -15.18 16.36
C GLU A 178 -8.97 -16.52 15.96
N SER A 179 -9.04 -16.82 14.67
CA SER A 179 -9.57 -18.10 14.18
C SER A 179 -8.63 -19.27 14.50
N CYS A 180 -7.32 -19.10 14.34
CA CYS A 180 -6.32 -20.09 14.76
C CYS A 180 -6.37 -20.34 16.26
N HIS A 181 -6.49 -19.27 17.06
CA HIS A 181 -6.67 -19.36 18.51
C HIS A 181 -7.97 -20.09 18.88
N THR A 182 -9.07 -19.81 18.21
CA THR A 182 -10.38 -20.44 18.43
C THR A 182 -10.35 -21.95 18.13
N LEU A 183 -9.60 -22.37 17.09
CA LEU A 183 -9.38 -23.79 16.78
C LEU A 183 -8.25 -24.44 17.59
N GLY A 184 -7.49 -23.67 18.37
CA GLY A 184 -6.35 -24.17 19.13
C GLY A 184 -5.18 -24.65 18.26
N VAL A 185 -5.01 -24.07 17.07
CA VAL A 185 -3.95 -24.42 16.11
C VAL A 185 -2.93 -23.28 15.98
N PRO A 186 -1.66 -23.57 15.66
CA PRO A 186 -0.66 -22.53 15.43
C PRO A 186 -1.06 -21.66 14.22
N TYR A 187 -0.58 -20.41 14.17
CA TYR A 187 -0.84 -19.49 13.05
C TYR A 187 -0.36 -20.06 11.68
N SER A 188 0.71 -20.86 11.74
CA SER A 188 1.31 -21.58 10.61
C SER A 188 0.69 -22.96 10.36
N ALA A 189 -0.45 -23.28 10.98
CA ALA A 189 -1.08 -24.59 10.82
C ALA A 189 -1.45 -24.86 9.36
N ASP A 190 -1.18 -26.10 8.93
CA ASP A 190 -1.56 -26.59 7.61
C ASP A 190 -3.03 -27.02 7.54
N ASP A 191 -3.54 -27.24 6.33
CA ASP A 191 -4.95 -27.59 6.08
C ASP A 191 -5.37 -28.90 6.78
N ALA A 192 -4.44 -29.85 6.93
CA ALA A 192 -4.71 -31.11 7.59
C ALA A 192 -4.89 -30.90 9.10
N GLN A 193 -4.06 -30.05 9.70
CA GLN A 193 -4.14 -29.64 11.10
C GLN A 193 -5.43 -28.85 11.38
N ILE A 194 -5.79 -27.90 10.51
CA ILE A 194 -7.03 -27.10 10.64
C ILE A 194 -8.27 -28.01 10.54
N LYS A 195 -8.34 -28.90 9.55
CA LYS A 195 -9.45 -29.86 9.40
C LYS A 195 -9.54 -30.85 10.55
N SER A 196 -8.39 -31.33 11.03
CA SER A 196 -8.32 -32.25 12.15
C SER A 196 -8.85 -31.60 13.44
N ALA A 197 -8.38 -30.39 13.75
CA ALA A 197 -8.82 -29.62 14.92
C ALA A 197 -10.32 -29.31 14.86
N TYR A 198 -10.83 -28.88 13.70
CA TYR A 198 -12.26 -28.63 13.51
C TYR A 198 -13.11 -29.90 13.74
N ARG A 199 -12.70 -31.06 13.23
CA ARG A 199 -13.42 -32.33 13.44
C ARG A 199 -13.44 -32.71 14.93
N ALA A 200 -12.31 -32.59 15.62
CA ALA A 200 -12.20 -32.90 17.04
C ALA A 200 -13.09 -32.00 17.90
N LEU A 201 -13.07 -30.68 17.63
CA LEU A 201 -13.90 -29.71 18.34
C LEU A 201 -15.39 -29.87 18.01
N SER A 202 -15.75 -30.12 16.75
CA SER A 202 -17.13 -30.37 16.33
C SER A 202 -17.72 -31.61 17.02
N LEU A 203 -16.94 -32.68 17.17
CA LEU A 203 -17.34 -33.88 17.90
C LEU A 203 -17.51 -33.65 19.41
N THR A 204 -16.81 -32.65 19.95
CA THR A 204 -16.81 -32.30 21.37
C THR A 204 -17.97 -31.36 21.71
N TYR A 205 -18.32 -30.42 20.83
CA TYR A 205 -19.34 -29.40 21.06
C TYR A 205 -20.64 -29.65 20.27
N HIS A 206 -20.82 -30.85 19.70
CA HIS A 206 -22.01 -31.17 18.91
C HIS A 206 -23.30 -31.04 19.75
N PRO A 207 -24.35 -30.34 19.26
CA PRO A 207 -25.59 -30.14 20.01
C PRO A 207 -26.26 -31.45 20.42
N ASP A 208 -26.21 -32.49 19.57
CA ASP A 208 -26.79 -33.80 19.89
C ASP A 208 -26.22 -34.45 21.16
N LYS A 209 -24.93 -34.24 21.47
CA LYS A 209 -24.29 -34.81 22.67
C LYS A 209 -24.66 -34.08 23.97
N HIS A 210 -25.22 -32.88 23.86
CA HIS A 210 -25.53 -32.01 25.00
C HIS A 210 -27.05 -31.80 25.16
N SER A 211 -27.85 -32.46 24.32
CA SER A 211 -29.32 -32.38 24.30
C SER A 211 -30.02 -32.77 25.61
N GLY A 212 -29.35 -33.50 26.50
CA GLY A 212 -29.83 -33.88 27.83
C GLY A 212 -29.36 -32.99 29.00
N LEU A 213 -28.59 -31.93 28.73
CA LEU A 213 -28.05 -31.04 29.77
C LEU A 213 -28.98 -29.86 30.08
N ASP A 214 -28.68 -29.13 31.15
CA ASP A 214 -29.38 -27.89 31.53
C ASP A 214 -29.46 -26.91 30.34
N PRO A 215 -30.62 -26.26 30.08
CA PRO A 215 -30.80 -25.29 29.01
C PRO A 215 -29.68 -24.22 28.90
N ALA A 216 -29.12 -23.78 30.03
CA ALA A 216 -28.03 -22.81 30.03
C ALA A 216 -26.73 -23.39 29.43
N ILE A 217 -26.45 -24.67 29.66
CA ILE A 217 -25.26 -25.37 29.13
C ILE A 217 -25.44 -25.69 27.64
N GLN A 218 -26.68 -25.98 27.21
CA GLN A 218 -27.01 -26.18 25.80
C GLN A 218 -26.78 -24.92 24.97
N ALA A 219 -27.20 -23.75 25.49
CA ALA A 219 -26.97 -22.47 24.83
C ALA A 219 -25.47 -22.17 24.67
N LEU A 220 -24.68 -22.38 25.73
CA LEU A 220 -23.23 -22.16 25.71
C LEU A 220 -22.50 -23.10 24.74
N THR A 221 -22.89 -24.36 24.66
CA THR A 221 -22.29 -25.34 23.72
C THR A 221 -22.68 -25.06 22.27
N ALA A 222 -23.92 -24.63 22.01
CA ALA A 222 -24.35 -24.18 20.69
C ALA A 222 -23.60 -22.91 20.23
N GLU A 223 -23.40 -21.95 21.13
CA GLU A 223 -22.62 -20.74 20.85
C GLU A 223 -21.14 -21.08 20.55
N LYS A 224 -20.55 -21.99 21.34
CA LYS A 224 -19.18 -22.48 21.08
C LYS A 224 -19.07 -23.22 19.76
N PHE A 225 -20.05 -24.05 19.41
CA PHE A 225 -20.09 -24.73 18.13
C PHE A 225 -20.16 -23.74 16.95
N ALA A 226 -20.98 -22.70 17.07
CA ALA A 226 -21.06 -21.63 16.07
C ALA A 226 -19.72 -20.89 15.91
N GLN A 227 -19.03 -20.57 17.02
CA GLN A 227 -17.70 -19.95 17.01
C GLN A 227 -16.64 -20.85 16.33
N ILE A 228 -16.63 -22.14 16.62
CA ILE A 228 -15.72 -23.13 16.02
C ILE A 228 -15.95 -23.25 14.51
N LYS A 229 -17.21 -23.30 14.09
CA LYS A 229 -17.58 -23.36 12.67
C LYS A 229 -17.17 -22.08 11.94
N ALA A 230 -17.43 -20.91 12.51
CA ALA A 230 -17.02 -19.63 11.94
C ALA A 230 -15.49 -19.52 11.78
N ALA A 231 -14.72 -19.94 12.78
CA ALA A 231 -13.26 -19.95 12.72
C ALA A 231 -12.72 -20.91 11.64
N TYR A 232 -13.32 -22.10 11.49
CA TYR A 232 -12.96 -23.03 10.41
C TYR A 232 -13.29 -22.46 9.04
N ASP A 233 -14.48 -21.87 8.86
CA ASP A 233 -14.91 -21.27 7.58
C ASP A 233 -13.97 -20.11 7.19
N THR A 234 -13.52 -19.30 8.15
CA THR A 234 -12.52 -18.23 7.94
C THR A 234 -11.14 -18.76 7.53
N LEU A 235 -10.66 -19.84 8.17
CA LEU A 235 -9.34 -20.40 7.89
C LEU A 235 -9.29 -21.29 6.64
N SER A 236 -10.42 -21.88 6.25
CA SER A 236 -10.52 -22.76 5.07
C SER A 236 -10.51 -22.00 3.74
N GLY A 237 -10.48 -20.66 3.80
CA GLY A 237 -10.64 -19.77 2.67
C GLY A 237 -12.11 -19.65 2.25
N ARG A 238 -12.52 -18.47 1.79
CA ARG A 238 -13.76 -18.34 1.02
C ARG A 238 -13.64 -19.20 -0.25
N PRO A 239 -14.69 -19.91 -0.67
CA PRO A 239 -14.66 -20.70 -1.89
C PRO A 239 -14.24 -19.85 -3.10
N SER A 240 -13.53 -20.50 -4.03
CA SER A 240 -13.06 -19.93 -5.31
C SER A 240 -14.16 -19.25 -6.15
N ASP A 241 -15.43 -19.53 -5.84
CA ASP A 241 -16.60 -19.08 -6.60
C ASP A 241 -16.91 -17.58 -6.41
N ASP A 242 -16.26 -16.90 -5.45
CA ASP A 242 -16.50 -15.49 -5.13
C ASP A 242 -15.46 -14.53 -5.75
N TRP A 243 -14.43 -15.06 -6.39
CA TRP A 243 -13.35 -14.25 -6.98
C TRP A 243 -13.64 -13.92 -8.44
N PHE A 244 -13.50 -12.65 -8.78
CA PHE A 244 -13.65 -12.16 -10.14
C PHE A 244 -12.33 -11.60 -10.64
N ALA A 245 -11.96 -12.00 -11.84
CA ALA A 245 -10.82 -11.48 -12.56
C ALA A 245 -11.28 -10.75 -13.82
N ARG A 246 -10.38 -9.95 -14.39
CA ARG A 246 -10.60 -9.31 -15.68
C ARG A 246 -10.13 -10.24 -16.78
N ASP A 247 -11.03 -10.73 -17.60
CA ASP A 247 -10.73 -11.66 -18.68
C ASP A 247 -9.75 -11.05 -19.70
N ALA A 248 -8.79 -11.85 -20.17
CA ALA A 248 -7.75 -11.34 -21.07
C ALA A 248 -8.22 -11.01 -22.49
N ALA A 249 -9.28 -11.67 -22.98
CA ALA A 249 -9.76 -11.49 -24.34
C ALA A 249 -10.78 -10.35 -24.42
N THR A 250 -11.80 -10.40 -23.58
CA THR A 250 -12.94 -9.48 -23.56
C THR A 250 -12.68 -8.24 -22.72
N GLY A 251 -11.76 -8.32 -21.74
CA GLY A 251 -11.53 -7.25 -20.77
C GLY A 251 -12.68 -7.06 -19.77
N GLN A 252 -13.69 -7.93 -19.80
CA GLN A 252 -14.85 -7.92 -18.90
C GLN A 252 -14.57 -8.72 -17.62
N LEU A 253 -15.46 -8.61 -16.64
CA LEU A 253 -15.39 -9.42 -15.43
C LEU A 253 -15.83 -10.85 -15.72
N ALA A 254 -15.02 -11.79 -15.26
CA ALA A 254 -15.30 -13.21 -15.29
C ALA A 254 -14.94 -13.85 -13.95
N ALA A 255 -15.52 -15.00 -13.65
CA ALA A 255 -15.11 -15.80 -12.49
C ALA A 255 -13.63 -16.16 -12.62
N ALA A 256 -12.87 -16.01 -11.54
CA ALA A 256 -11.45 -16.31 -11.49
C ALA A 256 -11.26 -17.83 -11.39
N THR A 257 -11.03 -18.48 -12.52
CA THR A 257 -10.77 -19.92 -12.58
C THR A 257 -9.27 -20.20 -12.68
N ALA A 258 -8.85 -21.33 -12.12
CA ALA A 258 -7.46 -21.74 -12.13
C ALA A 258 -6.92 -21.84 -13.56
N GLY A 259 -5.73 -21.28 -13.82
CA GLY A 259 -5.11 -21.25 -15.13
C GLY A 259 -5.72 -20.26 -16.14
N ALA A 260 -6.75 -19.49 -15.78
CA ALA A 260 -7.37 -18.54 -16.70
C ALA A 260 -6.40 -17.41 -17.09
N ALA A 261 -6.44 -17.03 -18.37
CA ALA A 261 -5.73 -15.85 -18.86
C ALA A 261 -6.50 -14.59 -18.47
N VAL A 262 -5.84 -13.69 -17.76
CA VAL A 262 -6.44 -12.47 -17.20
C VAL A 262 -5.64 -11.23 -17.56
N ARG A 263 -6.21 -10.06 -17.32
CA ARG A 263 -5.53 -8.76 -17.39
C ARG A 263 -5.48 -8.13 -16.02
N CYS A 264 -4.37 -7.46 -15.71
CA CYS A 264 -4.28 -6.67 -14.51
C CYS A 264 -5.31 -5.52 -14.51
N PHE A 265 -6.01 -5.32 -13.38
CA PHE A 265 -6.95 -4.21 -13.18
C PHE A 265 -6.26 -2.84 -13.18
N ALA A 266 -4.98 -2.75 -12.77
CA ALA A 266 -4.22 -1.49 -12.71
C ALA A 266 -3.45 -1.17 -14.00
N CYS A 267 -2.54 -2.04 -14.46
CA CYS A 267 -1.72 -1.76 -15.65
C CYS A 267 -2.27 -2.36 -16.96
N GLY A 268 -3.19 -3.33 -16.91
CA GLY A 268 -3.73 -4.00 -18.11
C GLY A 268 -2.83 -5.08 -18.71
N GLU A 269 -1.67 -5.33 -18.09
CA GLU A 269 -0.73 -6.39 -18.48
C GLU A 269 -1.41 -7.77 -18.47
N ARG A 270 -1.04 -8.63 -19.42
CA ARG A 270 -1.58 -9.99 -19.50
C ARG A 270 -0.90 -10.86 -18.45
N ALA A 271 -1.69 -11.64 -17.73
CA ALA A 271 -1.21 -12.61 -16.76
C ALA A 271 -2.03 -13.91 -16.86
N ALA A 272 -1.58 -14.94 -16.16
CA ALA A 272 -2.34 -16.17 -15.98
C ALA A 272 -2.57 -16.38 -14.48
N LEU A 273 -3.78 -16.77 -14.10
CA LEU A 273 -4.06 -17.23 -12.75
C LEU A 273 -3.33 -18.56 -12.50
N PRO A 274 -2.95 -18.84 -11.24
CA PRO A 274 -2.27 -20.08 -10.89
C PRO A 274 -3.14 -21.31 -11.18
N ALA A 275 -2.49 -22.46 -11.37
CA ALA A 275 -3.17 -23.72 -11.64
C ALA A 275 -3.90 -24.29 -10.41
N GLU A 276 -3.56 -23.84 -9.21
CA GLU A 276 -4.24 -24.18 -7.98
C GLU A 276 -5.21 -23.06 -7.58
N ALA A 277 -6.51 -23.37 -7.45
CA ALA A 277 -7.54 -22.38 -7.11
C ALA A 277 -7.27 -21.63 -5.80
N ARG A 278 -6.64 -22.30 -4.82
CA ARG A 278 -6.26 -21.70 -3.53
C ARG A 278 -5.16 -20.64 -3.61
N GLN A 279 -4.47 -20.51 -4.74
CA GLN A 279 -3.42 -19.51 -4.95
C GLN A 279 -3.95 -18.27 -5.69
N ILE A 280 -5.21 -18.30 -6.14
CA ILE A 280 -5.84 -17.19 -6.87
C ILE A 280 -5.97 -15.95 -5.98
N ASP A 281 -6.15 -16.15 -4.68
CA ASP A 281 -6.22 -15.08 -3.69
C ASP A 281 -4.89 -14.30 -3.61
N SER A 282 -3.73 -14.95 -3.64
CA SER A 282 -2.43 -14.29 -3.60
C SER A 282 -1.84 -14.00 -4.99
N ALA A 283 -2.59 -14.26 -6.07
CA ALA A 283 -2.11 -14.07 -7.43
C ALA A 283 -1.90 -12.58 -7.74
N ARG A 284 -0.67 -12.20 -8.11
CA ARG A 284 -0.26 -10.82 -8.37
C ARG A 284 0.24 -10.62 -9.79
N CYS A 285 0.04 -9.42 -10.31
CA CYS A 285 0.61 -8.98 -11.58
C CYS A 285 2.13 -8.83 -11.46
N ALA A 286 2.90 -9.47 -12.34
CA ALA A 286 4.36 -9.37 -12.34
C ALA A 286 4.89 -7.93 -12.56
N GLN A 287 4.12 -7.07 -13.23
CA GLN A 287 4.53 -5.71 -13.56
C GLN A 287 4.28 -4.70 -12.43
N CYS A 288 3.09 -4.76 -11.82
CA CYS A 288 2.67 -3.75 -10.86
C CYS A 288 2.29 -4.28 -9.48
N GLN A 289 2.42 -5.60 -9.23
CA GLN A 289 2.08 -6.28 -7.98
C GLN A 289 0.60 -6.22 -7.55
N THR A 290 -0.27 -5.57 -8.35
CA THR A 290 -1.72 -5.59 -8.13
C THR A 290 -2.26 -7.01 -8.18
N LEU A 291 -3.16 -7.31 -7.26
CA LEU A 291 -3.88 -8.58 -7.19
C LEU A 291 -4.70 -8.80 -8.46
N LEU A 292 -4.74 -10.05 -8.94
CA LEU A 292 -5.34 -10.39 -10.24
C LEU A 292 -6.82 -10.77 -10.16
N ALA A 293 -7.33 -11.04 -8.97
CA ALA A 293 -8.72 -11.33 -8.71
C ALA A 293 -9.21 -10.49 -7.53
N PHE A 294 -10.50 -10.18 -7.43
CA PHE A 294 -11.11 -9.43 -6.32
C PHE A 294 -12.53 -9.94 -6.06
N GLU A 295 -13.11 -9.57 -4.92
CA GLU A 295 -14.54 -9.77 -4.68
C GLU A 295 -15.36 -9.02 -5.73
N ARG A 296 -16.54 -9.55 -6.08
CA ARG A 296 -17.37 -9.05 -7.19
C ARG A 296 -17.56 -7.54 -7.18
N ASP A 297 -17.96 -6.96 -6.05
CA ASP A 297 -18.31 -5.54 -5.94
C ASP A 297 -17.07 -4.66 -6.14
N LEU A 298 -15.95 -5.05 -5.53
CA LEU A 298 -14.68 -4.35 -5.72
C LEU A 298 -14.18 -4.50 -7.16
N ALA A 299 -14.27 -5.69 -7.74
CA ALA A 299 -13.87 -5.95 -9.12
C ALA A 299 -14.69 -5.11 -10.12
N ALA A 300 -16.00 -4.99 -9.90
CA ALA A 300 -16.90 -4.11 -10.65
C ALA A 300 -16.50 -2.64 -10.53
N HIS A 301 -16.25 -2.18 -9.30
CA HIS A 301 -15.80 -0.82 -9.05
C HIS A 301 -14.47 -0.50 -9.74
N LEU A 302 -13.49 -1.40 -9.65
CA LEU A 302 -12.18 -1.26 -10.28
C LEU A 302 -12.26 -1.23 -11.81
N LEU A 303 -13.17 -2.01 -12.41
CA LEU A 303 -13.38 -2.00 -13.86
C LEU A 303 -14.05 -0.71 -14.34
N SER A 304 -14.95 -0.14 -13.54
CA SER A 304 -15.71 1.09 -13.88
C SER A 304 -14.89 2.39 -13.80
N ARG A 305 -13.75 2.38 -13.10
CA ARG A 305 -12.88 3.56 -12.91
C ARG A 305 -11.89 3.81 -14.05
N ARG A 306 -11.92 3.02 -15.12
CA ARG A 306 -11.12 3.21 -16.34
C ARG A 306 -11.97 3.77 -17.47
#